data_AF-A0A5A9EEM2-F1
#
_entry.id   AF-A0A5A9EEM2-F1
#
_cell.length_a   1.000
_cell.length_b   1.000
_cell.length_c   1.000
_cell.angle_alpha   90.00
_cell.angle_beta   90.00
_cell.angle_gamma   90.00
#
_symmetry.space_group_name_H-M   'P 1'
#
loop_
_entity.id
_entity.type
_entity.pdbx_description
1 polymer ?
#
loop_
_entity_poly.entity_id
_entity_poly.type
_entity_poly.pdbx_seq_one_letter_code
_entity_poly.pdbx_strand_id
1 'polypeptide(L)'
;GYVVAKKIEMTALPQLVAAFHSLVGLAAVFVALAAFYSPEAYGIGVRGAIAKGSLIEMALGTAIGAITFTGSLVAFAKLQGLVTGKPLVFPMQHPLNAALGVLTVILIGWLVQSNADAALWLIVAVSLALGFLLILPIGGADMPVVISMLNSYSGWAACGIGFTLQNNLLIITGALVGSSGAILSYIMCKGMNRSIFNVILGGFGGEAAAAGGEAKGPQGSVKAGSAEDAAYIMKNAQSVIVVPGYGMAVAQAQHALREMSDALKHEGVDVKYAIHPVAGRMPGHMNVLLAEANVPYDEV
;
A
#
# COMPACT_ATOMS: atom_id res chain seq x y z
N GLY A 1 10.01 -17.28 3.27
CA GLY A 1 8.54 -17.28 3.44
C GLY A 1 8.15 -17.80 4.82
N TYR A 2 8.06 -19.13 4.98
CA TYR A 2 7.51 -19.81 6.17
C TYR A 2 8.04 -19.29 7.52
N VAL A 3 9.37 -19.25 7.70
CA VAL A 3 9.99 -18.83 8.97
C VAL A 3 9.65 -17.38 9.32
N VAL A 4 9.60 -16.48 8.33
CA VAL A 4 9.28 -15.06 8.54
C VAL A 4 7.81 -14.91 8.95
N ALA A 5 6.90 -15.57 8.22
CA ALA A 5 5.47 -15.51 8.51
C ALA A 5 5.11 -16.09 9.89
N LYS A 6 5.84 -17.10 10.37
CA LYS A 6 5.61 -17.70 11.69
C LYS A 6 6.10 -16.81 12.86
N LYS A 7 7.06 -15.92 12.61
CA LYS A 7 7.73 -15.11 13.65
C LYS A 7 7.29 -13.66 13.70
N ILE A 8 6.55 -13.18 12.71
CA ILE A 8 6.17 -11.78 12.61
C ILE A 8 5.07 -11.44 13.62
N GLU A 9 5.17 -10.28 14.25
CA GLU A 9 4.10 -9.73 15.09
C GLU A 9 2.99 -9.12 14.22
N MET A 10 1.74 -9.19 14.67
CA MET A 10 0.59 -8.69 13.91
C MET A 10 0.63 -7.17 13.68
N THR A 11 1.25 -6.42 14.58
CA THR A 11 1.53 -4.99 14.43
C THR A 11 2.47 -4.67 13.26
N ALA A 12 3.34 -5.63 12.91
CA ALA A 12 4.34 -5.51 11.86
C ALA A 12 3.85 -6.04 10.49
N LEU A 13 2.59 -6.45 10.40
CA LEU A 13 1.99 -6.96 9.18
C LEU A 13 2.03 -5.95 8.01
N PRO A 14 1.79 -4.63 8.20
CA PRO A 14 1.82 -3.67 7.09
C PRO A 14 3.16 -3.64 6.34
N GLN A 15 4.29 -3.59 7.07
CA GLN A 15 5.61 -3.59 6.44
C GLN A 15 5.94 -4.94 5.81
N LEU A 16 5.51 -6.06 6.38
CA LEU A 16 5.72 -7.37 5.77
C LEU A 16 5.00 -7.47 4.41
N VAL A 17 3.77 -6.96 4.33
CA VAL A 17 3.00 -6.90 3.06
C VAL A 17 3.74 -6.05 2.03
N ALA A 18 4.26 -4.87 2.41
CA ALA A 18 5.08 -4.06 1.53
C ALA A 18 6.33 -4.84 1.04
N ALA A 19 7.03 -5.54 1.93
CA ALA A 19 8.18 -6.36 1.55
C ALA A 19 7.82 -7.45 0.54
N PHE A 20 6.67 -8.12 0.68
CA PHE A 20 6.23 -9.12 -0.29
C PHE A 20 5.91 -8.54 -1.67
N HIS A 21 5.25 -7.38 -1.76
CA HIS A 21 5.03 -6.74 -3.06
C HIS A 21 6.35 -6.41 -3.78
N SER A 22 7.39 -6.05 -3.01
CA SER A 22 8.71 -5.81 -3.61
C SER A 22 9.26 -7.06 -4.32
N LEU A 23 9.12 -8.23 -3.68
CA LEU A 23 9.59 -9.50 -4.25
C LEU A 23 8.79 -9.90 -5.49
N VAL A 24 7.48 -9.64 -5.52
CA VAL A 24 6.64 -9.88 -6.70
C VAL A 24 7.09 -8.99 -7.87
N GLY A 25 7.34 -7.69 -7.61
CA GLY A 25 7.84 -6.77 -8.62
C GLY A 25 9.20 -7.17 -9.18
N LEU A 26 10.13 -7.56 -8.30
CA LEU A 26 11.46 -8.03 -8.72
C LEU A 26 11.40 -9.34 -9.51
N ALA A 27 10.52 -10.28 -9.12
CA ALA A 27 10.30 -11.51 -9.86
C ALA A 27 9.79 -11.23 -11.28
N ALA A 28 8.85 -10.28 -11.43
CA ALA A 28 8.37 -9.86 -12.76
C ALA A 28 9.50 -9.33 -13.66
N VAL A 29 10.42 -8.53 -13.10
CA VAL A 29 11.61 -8.04 -13.83
C VAL A 29 12.53 -9.21 -14.23
N PHE A 30 12.81 -10.16 -13.34
CA PHE A 30 13.65 -11.31 -13.68
C PHE A 30 13.03 -12.22 -14.72
N VAL A 31 11.71 -12.45 -14.65
CA VAL A 31 11.01 -13.25 -15.66
C VAL A 31 11.02 -12.56 -17.02
N ALA A 32 10.85 -11.23 -17.05
CA ALA A 32 10.99 -10.47 -18.30
C ALA A 32 12.40 -10.55 -18.87
N LEU A 33 13.44 -10.40 -18.05
CA LEU A 33 14.83 -10.55 -18.50
C LEU A 33 15.08 -11.96 -19.04
N ALA A 34 14.58 -13.00 -18.38
CA ALA A 34 14.67 -14.37 -18.88
C ALA A 34 13.97 -14.54 -20.23
N ALA A 35 12.75 -14.01 -20.37
CA ALA A 35 12.00 -14.05 -21.62
C ALA A 35 12.69 -13.26 -22.75
N PHE A 36 13.34 -12.15 -22.44
CA PHE A 36 14.08 -11.35 -23.41
C PHE A 36 15.36 -12.05 -23.90
N TYR A 37 16.10 -12.69 -22.99
CA TYR A 37 17.37 -13.35 -23.30
C TYR A 37 17.23 -14.78 -23.83
N SER A 38 16.07 -15.41 -23.61
CA SER A 38 15.77 -16.77 -24.09
C SER A 38 14.33 -16.83 -24.64
N PRO A 39 13.99 -16.02 -25.65
CA PRO A 39 12.62 -15.94 -26.19
C PRO A 39 12.14 -17.25 -26.81
N GLU A 40 13.06 -18.09 -27.29
CA GLU A 40 12.76 -19.39 -27.88
C GLU A 40 12.13 -20.34 -26.86
N ALA A 41 12.58 -20.27 -25.59
CA ALA A 41 12.06 -21.10 -24.51
C ALA A 41 10.59 -20.81 -24.17
N TYR A 42 10.10 -19.64 -24.58
CA TYR A 42 8.74 -19.17 -24.32
C TYR A 42 7.90 -19.03 -25.59
N GLY A 43 8.45 -19.40 -26.76
CA GLY A 43 7.73 -19.34 -28.03
C GLY A 43 7.41 -17.93 -28.54
N ILE A 44 8.15 -16.91 -28.10
CA ILE A 44 7.88 -15.49 -28.43
C ILE A 44 8.79 -14.91 -29.52
N GLY A 45 9.63 -15.74 -30.12
CA GLY A 45 10.55 -15.37 -31.19
C GLY A 45 11.95 -15.90 -30.94
N VAL A 46 12.94 -15.27 -31.59
CA VAL A 46 14.37 -15.55 -31.39
C VAL A 46 15.08 -14.31 -30.87
N ARG A 47 16.24 -14.47 -30.23
CA ARG A 47 16.99 -13.32 -29.72
C ARG A 47 17.29 -12.31 -30.84
N GLY A 48 16.91 -11.04 -30.61
CA GLY A 48 17.02 -9.96 -31.60
C GLY A 48 15.83 -9.83 -32.56
N ALA A 49 14.90 -10.79 -32.56
CA ALA A 49 13.68 -10.78 -33.36
C ALA A 49 12.49 -11.34 -32.56
N ILE A 50 12.20 -10.71 -31.42
CA ILE A 50 11.03 -11.02 -30.59
C ILE A 50 9.79 -10.34 -31.20
N ALA A 51 8.63 -11.00 -31.10
CA ALA A 51 7.37 -10.44 -31.56
C ALA A 51 7.08 -9.09 -30.87
N LYS A 52 6.66 -8.08 -31.66
CA LYS A 52 6.41 -6.73 -31.15
C LYS A 52 5.38 -6.69 -30.01
N GLY A 53 4.34 -7.53 -30.09
CA GLY A 53 3.34 -7.67 -29.01
C GLY A 53 3.98 -8.11 -27.70
N SER A 54 4.77 -9.18 -27.74
CA SER A 54 5.48 -9.70 -26.57
C SER A 54 6.49 -8.70 -26.00
N LEU A 55 7.16 -7.89 -26.85
CA LEU A 55 8.04 -6.82 -26.37
C LEU A 55 7.27 -5.72 -25.62
N ILE A 56 6.07 -5.35 -26.09
CA ILE A 56 5.22 -4.36 -25.41
C ILE A 56 4.76 -4.90 -24.05
N GLU A 57 4.20 -6.11 -24.04
CA GLU A 57 3.70 -6.78 -22.84
C GLU A 57 4.80 -6.94 -21.78
N MET A 58 5.96 -7.42 -22.21
CA MET A 58 7.13 -7.63 -21.37
C MET A 58 7.66 -6.31 -20.81
N ALA A 59 7.76 -5.27 -21.63
CA ALA A 59 8.31 -3.99 -21.22
C ALA A 59 7.38 -3.28 -20.22
N LEU A 60 6.05 -3.35 -20.43
CA LEU A 60 5.07 -2.85 -19.47
C LEU A 60 5.13 -3.63 -18.16
N GLY A 61 5.14 -4.96 -18.22
CA GLY A 61 5.29 -5.81 -17.02
C GLY A 61 6.58 -5.52 -16.25
N THR A 62 7.69 -5.32 -16.96
CA THR A 62 9.00 -4.96 -16.38
C THR A 62 8.95 -3.59 -15.71
N ALA A 63 8.42 -2.58 -16.39
CA ALA A 63 8.36 -1.22 -15.85
C ALA A 63 7.49 -1.15 -14.58
N ILE A 64 6.30 -1.75 -14.63
CA ILE A 64 5.40 -1.81 -13.47
C ILE A 64 6.04 -2.63 -12.33
N GLY A 65 6.68 -3.76 -12.64
CA GLY A 65 7.39 -4.58 -11.66
C GLY A 65 8.55 -3.86 -10.98
N ALA A 66 9.36 -3.14 -11.74
CA ALA A 66 10.48 -2.34 -11.22
C ALA A 66 10.00 -1.16 -10.35
N ILE A 67 8.96 -0.43 -10.77
CA ILE A 67 8.31 0.61 -9.96
C ILE A 67 7.78 0.02 -8.66
N THR A 68 7.14 -1.15 -8.74
CA THR A 68 6.60 -1.84 -7.58
C THR A 68 7.70 -2.26 -6.62
N PHE A 69 8.83 -2.76 -7.12
CA PHE A 69 9.96 -3.19 -6.31
C PHE A 69 10.51 -2.02 -5.46
N THR A 70 10.96 -0.94 -6.08
CA THR A 70 11.55 0.18 -5.32
C THR A 70 10.52 0.95 -4.51
N GLY A 71 9.31 1.16 -5.04
CA GLY A 71 8.23 1.79 -4.30
C GLY A 71 7.88 1.04 -3.02
N SER A 72 7.83 -0.29 -3.10
CA SER A 72 7.55 -1.15 -1.95
C SER A 72 8.68 -1.18 -0.93
N LEU A 73 9.94 -1.10 -1.36
CA LEU A 73 11.08 -0.96 -0.45
C LEU A 73 11.05 0.36 0.32
N VAL A 74 10.68 1.47 -0.33
CA VAL A 74 10.51 2.76 0.35
C VAL A 74 9.34 2.71 1.34
N ALA A 75 8.21 2.11 0.95
CA ALA A 75 7.06 1.92 1.84
C ALA A 75 7.42 1.08 3.07
N PHE A 76 8.13 -0.05 2.86
CA PHE A 76 8.68 -0.89 3.94
C PHE A 76 9.57 -0.07 4.87
N ALA A 77 10.54 0.66 4.32
CA ALA A 77 11.50 1.43 5.11
C ALA A 77 10.82 2.53 5.94
N LYS A 78 9.80 3.20 5.40
CA LYS A 78 9.01 4.20 6.14
C LYS A 78 8.18 3.58 7.26
N LEU A 79 7.54 2.44 7.01
CA LEU A 79 6.71 1.76 8.01
C LEU A 79 7.55 1.14 9.13
N GLN A 80 8.73 0.63 8.80
CA GLN A 80 9.70 0.08 9.75
C GLN A 80 10.45 1.19 10.54
N GLY A 81 10.30 2.46 10.15
CA GLY A 81 11.01 3.58 10.80
C GLY A 81 12.48 3.71 10.41
N LEU A 82 12.94 3.01 9.36
CA LEU A 82 14.29 3.15 8.81
C LEU A 82 14.45 4.45 8.03
N VAL A 83 13.35 4.95 7.45
CA VAL A 83 13.26 6.25 6.77
C VAL A 83 12.20 7.08 7.47
N THR A 84 12.37 8.40 7.50
CA THR A 84 11.37 9.31 8.09
C THR A 84 9.98 9.10 7.49
N GLY A 85 8.97 9.04 8.37
CA GLY A 85 7.57 9.01 7.97
C GLY A 85 7.05 10.36 7.46
N LYS A 86 7.83 11.45 7.56
CA LYS A 86 7.43 12.75 7.02
C LYS A 86 7.54 12.75 5.49
N PRO A 87 6.61 13.39 4.77
CA PRO A 87 6.76 13.68 3.34
C PRO A 87 8.13 14.29 3.02
N LEU A 88 8.86 13.68 2.09
CA LEU A 88 10.13 14.20 1.57
C LEU A 88 9.87 14.75 0.16
N VAL A 89 9.71 16.07 0.08
CA VAL A 89 9.44 16.80 -1.16
C VAL A 89 10.66 17.63 -1.57
N PHE A 90 10.89 17.76 -2.87
CA PHE A 90 11.98 18.57 -3.42
C PHE A 90 11.51 19.38 -4.64
N PRO A 91 12.16 20.51 -4.96
CA PRO A 91 11.75 21.35 -6.08
C PRO A 91 11.84 20.57 -7.40
N MET A 92 10.88 20.81 -8.31
CA MET A 92 10.76 20.14 -9.61
C MET A 92 10.46 18.62 -9.58
N GLN A 93 9.98 18.09 -8.46
CA GLN A 93 9.66 16.67 -8.34
C GLN A 93 8.58 16.19 -9.34
N HIS A 94 7.45 16.89 -9.49
CA HIS A 94 6.40 16.44 -10.42
C HIS A 94 6.84 16.51 -11.89
N PRO A 95 7.49 17.59 -12.37
CA PRO A 95 8.08 17.61 -13.70
C PRO A 95 9.10 16.48 -13.92
N LEU A 96 9.95 16.19 -12.93
CA LEU A 96 10.93 15.10 -13.02
C LEU A 96 10.23 13.73 -13.14
N ASN A 97 9.24 13.46 -12.28
CA ASN A 97 8.48 12.22 -12.31
C ASN A 97 7.74 12.05 -13.65
N ALA A 98 7.14 13.13 -14.17
CA ALA A 98 6.49 13.13 -15.47
C ALA A 98 7.50 12.87 -16.61
N ALA A 99 8.67 13.51 -16.56
CA ALA A 99 9.73 13.30 -17.54
C ALA A 99 10.24 11.85 -17.54
N LEU A 100 10.43 11.24 -16.36
CA LEU A 100 10.81 9.82 -16.25
C LEU A 100 9.71 8.89 -16.77
N GLY A 101 8.44 9.21 -16.52
CA GLY A 101 7.30 8.47 -17.08
C GLY A 101 7.27 8.51 -18.61
N VAL A 102 7.43 9.70 -19.20
CA VAL A 102 7.53 9.88 -20.66
C VAL A 102 8.75 9.16 -21.23
N LEU A 103 9.90 9.29 -20.56
CA LEU A 103 11.13 8.59 -20.95
C LEU A 103 10.93 7.08 -20.97
N THR A 104 10.21 6.52 -20.00
CA THR A 104 9.88 5.08 -19.97
C THR A 104 9.11 4.67 -21.23
N VAL A 105 8.10 5.44 -21.65
CA VAL A 105 7.33 5.17 -22.89
C VAL A 105 8.22 5.25 -24.13
N ILE A 106 9.10 6.25 -24.21
CA ILE A 106 10.05 6.39 -25.33
C ILE A 106 10.99 5.18 -25.40
N LEU A 107 11.53 4.75 -24.26
CA LEU A 107 12.41 3.58 -24.18
C LEU A 107 11.69 2.29 -24.56
N ILE A 108 10.40 2.13 -24.22
CA ILE A 108 9.58 1.01 -24.69
C ILE A 108 9.48 1.03 -26.22
N GLY A 109 9.20 2.20 -26.82
CA GLY A 109 9.17 2.35 -28.28
C GLY A 109 10.51 1.99 -28.94
N TRP A 110 11.62 2.41 -28.33
CA TRP A 110 12.96 2.05 -28.80
C TRP A 110 13.21 0.54 -28.69
N LEU A 111 12.85 -0.09 -27.58
CA LEU A 111 12.97 -1.55 -27.40
C LEU A 111 12.18 -2.30 -28.48
N VAL A 112 10.92 -1.92 -28.71
CA VAL A 112 10.04 -2.57 -29.70
C VAL A 112 10.58 -2.44 -31.12
N GLN A 113 11.23 -1.32 -31.45
CA GLN A 113 11.77 -1.10 -32.79
C GLN A 113 13.14 -1.76 -33.00
N SER A 114 13.95 -1.89 -31.96
CA SER A 114 15.37 -2.27 -32.10
C SER A 114 15.75 -3.61 -31.45
N ASN A 115 14.92 -4.16 -30.56
CA ASN A 115 15.27 -5.30 -29.70
C ASN A 115 16.59 -5.08 -28.92
N ALA A 116 16.95 -3.83 -28.63
CA ALA A 116 18.22 -3.51 -28.00
C ALA A 116 18.21 -3.83 -26.50
N ASP A 117 19.21 -4.61 -26.05
CA ASP A 117 19.47 -4.89 -24.63
C ASP A 117 19.54 -3.60 -23.79
N ALA A 118 20.19 -2.56 -24.35
CA ALA A 118 20.33 -1.26 -23.69
C ALA A 118 18.97 -0.60 -23.39
N ALA A 119 17.99 -0.72 -24.29
CA ALA A 119 16.67 -0.16 -24.07
C ALA A 119 15.97 -0.84 -22.89
N LEU A 120 16.07 -2.17 -22.78
CA LEU A 120 15.49 -2.92 -21.66
C LEU A 120 16.12 -2.55 -20.32
N TRP A 121 17.45 -2.50 -20.25
CA TRP A 121 18.15 -2.12 -19.02
C TRP A 121 17.87 -0.67 -18.60
N LEU A 122 17.72 0.25 -19.56
CA LEU A 122 17.32 1.62 -19.27
C LEU A 122 15.87 1.71 -18.78
N ILE A 123 14.94 0.91 -19.33
CA ILE A 123 13.57 0.81 -18.80
C ILE A 123 13.62 0.38 -17.33
N VAL A 124 14.40 -0.66 -17.00
CA VAL A 124 14.57 -1.12 -15.62
C VAL A 124 15.12 0.02 -14.75
N ALA A 125 16.24 0.64 -15.13
CA ALA A 125 16.89 1.68 -14.34
C ALA A 125 15.96 2.89 -14.09
N VAL A 126 15.28 3.39 -15.14
CA VAL A 126 14.36 4.53 -15.04
C VAL A 126 13.14 4.16 -14.19
N SER A 127 12.60 2.95 -14.35
CA SER A 127 11.43 2.49 -13.58
C SER A 127 11.75 2.28 -12.10
N LEU A 128 12.95 1.78 -11.78
CA LEU A 128 13.44 1.69 -10.41
C LEU A 128 13.54 3.08 -9.77
N ALA A 129 14.14 4.05 -10.48
CA ALA A 129 14.23 5.43 -10.01
C ALA A 129 12.84 6.06 -9.83
N LEU A 130 11.92 5.86 -10.79
CA LEU A 130 10.57 6.38 -10.74
C LEU A 130 9.78 5.81 -9.55
N GLY A 131 9.88 4.50 -9.28
CA GLY A 131 9.24 3.89 -8.11
C GLY A 131 9.72 4.48 -6.79
N PHE A 132 11.01 4.77 -6.67
CA PHE A 132 11.56 5.47 -5.50
C PHE A 132 10.99 6.89 -5.38
N LEU A 133 11.03 7.67 -6.46
CA LEU A 133 10.64 9.09 -6.48
C LEU A 133 9.13 9.32 -6.33
N LEU A 134 8.29 8.36 -6.70
CA LEU A 134 6.84 8.42 -6.52
C LEU A 134 6.41 8.19 -5.07
N ILE A 135 7.12 7.36 -4.30
CA ILE A 135 6.74 7.02 -2.91
C ILE A 135 7.42 7.92 -1.86
N LEU A 136 8.54 8.54 -2.22
CA LEU A 136 9.26 9.49 -1.36
C LEU A 136 8.42 10.66 -0.80
N PRO A 137 7.53 11.34 -1.56
CA PRO A 137 6.76 12.47 -1.06
C PRO A 137 5.55 12.07 -0.22
N ILE A 138 5.19 10.78 -0.21
CA ILE A 138 3.97 10.33 0.47
C ILE A 138 4.26 10.18 1.98
N GLY A 139 3.38 10.70 2.83
CA GLY A 139 3.54 10.64 4.28
C GLY A 139 3.24 9.26 4.87
N GLY A 140 3.78 8.98 6.06
CA GLY A 140 3.61 7.73 6.81
C GLY A 140 2.15 7.37 7.08
N ALA A 141 1.30 8.38 7.29
CA ALA A 141 -0.14 8.21 7.50
C ALA A 141 -0.88 7.72 6.24
N ASP A 142 -0.37 8.04 5.06
CA ASP A 142 -0.96 7.68 3.77
C ASP A 142 -0.35 6.38 3.18
N MET A 143 0.68 5.83 3.83
CA MET A 143 1.33 4.56 3.43
C MET A 143 0.35 3.39 3.25
N PRO A 144 -0.73 3.24 4.04
CA PRO A 144 -1.68 2.14 3.84
C PRO A 144 -2.28 2.14 2.42
N VAL A 145 -2.60 3.33 1.88
CA VAL A 145 -3.13 3.49 0.50
C VAL A 145 -2.06 3.11 -0.52
N VAL A 146 -0.81 3.52 -0.28
CA VAL A 146 0.34 3.18 -1.13
C VAL A 146 0.56 1.68 -1.20
N ILE A 147 0.49 0.96 -0.07
CA ILE A 147 0.63 -0.49 -0.05
C ILE A 147 -0.42 -1.16 -0.92
N SER A 148 -1.68 -0.72 -0.81
CA SER A 148 -2.77 -1.25 -1.64
C SER A 148 -2.59 -0.93 -3.13
N MET A 149 -2.05 0.25 -3.46
CA MET A 149 -1.77 0.63 -4.84
C MET A 149 -0.63 -0.21 -5.42
N LEU A 150 0.44 -0.44 -4.64
CA LEU A 150 1.56 -1.29 -5.04
C LEU A 150 1.13 -2.76 -5.16
N ASN A 151 0.15 -3.22 -4.37
CA ASN A 151 -0.50 -4.51 -4.57
C ASN A 151 -1.15 -4.58 -5.96
N SER A 152 -1.92 -3.53 -6.32
CA SER A 152 -2.51 -3.43 -7.66
C SER A 152 -1.46 -3.51 -8.76
N TYR A 153 -0.37 -2.75 -8.64
CA TYR A 153 0.74 -2.76 -9.61
C TYR A 153 1.40 -4.13 -9.71
N SER A 154 1.59 -4.84 -8.59
CA SER A 154 2.14 -6.20 -8.60
C SER A 154 1.25 -7.17 -9.41
N GLY A 155 -0.07 -7.03 -9.31
CA GLY A 155 -1.03 -7.81 -10.11
C GLY A 155 -0.96 -7.48 -11.60
N TRP A 156 -0.90 -6.19 -11.97
CA TRP A 156 -0.78 -5.78 -13.37
C TRP A 156 0.58 -6.14 -13.99
N ALA A 157 1.66 -6.10 -13.21
CA ALA A 157 2.96 -6.59 -13.63
C ALA A 157 2.90 -8.11 -13.94
N ALA A 158 2.32 -8.90 -13.03
CA ALA A 158 2.12 -10.33 -13.25
C ALA A 158 1.23 -10.62 -14.47
N CYS A 159 0.20 -9.80 -14.70
CA CYS A 159 -0.66 -9.90 -15.88
C CYS A 159 0.12 -9.62 -17.19
N GLY A 160 0.93 -8.55 -17.24
CA GLY A 160 1.76 -8.23 -18.40
C GLY A 160 2.79 -9.32 -18.73
N ILE A 161 3.43 -9.88 -17.70
CA ILE A 161 4.29 -11.06 -17.86
C ILE A 161 3.49 -12.29 -18.29
N GLY A 162 2.28 -12.47 -17.76
CA GLY A 162 1.36 -13.54 -18.16
C GLY A 162 1.04 -13.52 -19.65
N PHE A 163 0.79 -12.35 -20.23
CA PHE A 163 0.61 -12.20 -21.68
C PHE A 163 1.87 -12.58 -22.45
N THR A 164 3.03 -12.08 -22.01
CA THR A 164 4.33 -12.38 -22.63
C THR A 164 4.57 -13.89 -22.67
N LEU A 165 4.23 -14.60 -21.59
CA LEU A 165 4.44 -16.05 -21.47
C LEU A 165 3.27 -16.88 -22.03
N GLN A 166 2.22 -16.25 -22.56
CA GLN A 166 0.98 -16.89 -22.96
C GLN A 166 0.37 -17.78 -21.86
N ASN A 167 0.48 -17.34 -20.60
CA ASN A 167 0.07 -18.10 -19.43
C ASN A 167 -1.25 -17.55 -18.85
N ASN A 168 -2.35 -18.23 -19.17
CA ASN A 168 -3.69 -17.86 -18.72
C ASN A 168 -3.83 -17.78 -17.20
N LEU A 169 -3.13 -18.65 -16.44
CA LEU A 169 -3.19 -18.61 -14.98
C LEU A 169 -2.61 -17.30 -14.46
N LEU A 170 -1.42 -16.90 -14.93
CA LEU A 170 -0.78 -15.64 -14.54
C LEU A 170 -1.63 -14.43 -14.92
N ILE A 171 -2.23 -14.43 -16.12
CA ILE A 171 -3.12 -13.35 -16.58
C ILE A 171 -4.33 -13.23 -15.64
N ILE A 172 -5.03 -14.33 -15.38
CA ILE A 172 -6.24 -14.34 -14.55
C ILE A 172 -5.91 -13.94 -13.11
N THR A 173 -4.88 -14.55 -12.51
CA THR A 173 -4.48 -14.23 -11.13
C THR A 173 -3.97 -12.80 -11.01
N GLY A 174 -3.21 -12.31 -12.01
CA GLY A 174 -2.69 -10.96 -12.03
C GLY A 174 -3.80 -9.91 -12.13
N ALA A 175 -4.78 -10.13 -13.02
CA ALA A 175 -5.94 -9.25 -13.15
C ALA A 175 -6.82 -9.23 -11.89
N LEU A 176 -7.02 -10.38 -11.23
CA LEU A 176 -7.75 -10.48 -9.97
C LEU A 176 -7.06 -9.69 -8.85
N VAL A 177 -5.75 -9.86 -8.68
CA VAL A 177 -4.97 -9.11 -7.68
C VAL A 177 -4.92 -7.62 -8.02
N GLY A 178 -4.71 -7.28 -9.31
CA GLY A 178 -4.64 -5.91 -9.81
C GLY A 178 -5.92 -5.12 -9.56
N SER A 179 -7.06 -5.70 -9.90
CA SER A 179 -8.38 -5.11 -9.67
C SER A 179 -8.73 -5.01 -8.18
N SER A 180 -8.46 -6.06 -7.39
CA SER A 180 -8.69 -6.04 -5.94
C SER A 180 -7.89 -4.93 -5.25
N GLY A 181 -6.61 -4.76 -5.61
CA GLY A 181 -5.78 -3.69 -5.05
C GLY A 181 -6.30 -2.29 -5.44
N ALA A 182 -6.77 -2.11 -6.68
CA ALA A 182 -7.30 -0.83 -7.13
C ALA A 182 -8.60 -0.45 -6.41
N ILE A 183 -9.53 -1.42 -6.26
CA ILE A 183 -10.78 -1.22 -5.53
C ILE A 183 -10.51 -0.89 -4.07
N LEU A 184 -9.58 -1.62 -3.44
CA LEU A 184 -9.21 -1.37 -2.05
C LEU A 184 -8.59 0.02 -1.86
N SER A 185 -7.67 0.43 -2.74
CA SER A 185 -7.10 1.78 -2.73
C SER A 185 -8.17 2.85 -2.85
N TYR A 186 -9.17 2.66 -3.72
CA TYR A 186 -10.29 3.58 -3.86
C TYR A 186 -11.13 3.69 -2.58
N ILE A 187 -11.49 2.56 -1.97
CA ILE A 187 -12.26 2.52 -0.73
C ILE A 187 -11.51 3.23 0.41
N MET A 188 -10.19 3.02 0.51
CA MET A 188 -9.36 3.68 1.51
C MET A 188 -9.30 5.21 1.29
N CYS A 189 -9.07 5.66 0.06
CA CYS A 189 -9.08 7.08 -0.30
C CYS A 189 -10.43 7.74 0.06
N LYS A 190 -11.54 7.07 -0.29
CA LYS A 190 -12.89 7.53 0.05
C LYS A 190 -13.11 7.59 1.57
N GLY A 191 -12.64 6.57 2.31
CA GLY A 191 -12.69 6.55 3.78
C GLY A 191 -11.85 7.64 4.46
N MET A 192 -10.82 8.15 3.78
CA MET A 192 -10.01 9.29 4.23
C MET A 192 -10.54 10.65 3.76
N ASN A 193 -11.64 10.67 3.00
CA ASN A 193 -12.14 11.86 2.31
C ASN A 193 -11.06 12.58 1.47
N ARG A 194 -10.19 11.82 0.81
CA ARG A 194 -9.11 12.34 -0.06
C ARG A 194 -9.16 11.67 -1.42
N SER A 195 -8.93 12.44 -2.49
CA SER A 195 -8.85 11.86 -3.84
C SER A 195 -7.60 11.00 -4.00
N ILE A 196 -7.67 9.96 -4.82
CA ILE A 196 -6.52 9.09 -5.13
C ILE A 196 -5.37 9.88 -5.77
N PHE A 197 -5.70 10.88 -6.60
CA PHE A 197 -4.72 11.78 -7.20
C PHE A 197 -3.98 12.61 -6.15
N ASN A 198 -4.68 13.14 -5.14
CA ASN A 198 -4.06 13.93 -4.08
C ASN A 198 -3.14 13.09 -3.17
N VAL A 199 -3.40 11.78 -3.04
CA VAL A 199 -2.53 10.86 -2.30
C VAL A 199 -1.29 10.48 -3.12
N ILE A 200 -1.45 10.15 -4.40
CA ILE A 200 -0.35 9.71 -5.29
C ILE A 200 0.58 10.86 -5.66
N LEU A 201 0.02 12.05 -5.95
CA LEU A 201 0.80 13.23 -6.30
C LEU A 201 1.40 13.93 -5.08
N GLY A 202 1.38 13.31 -3.90
CA GLY A 202 2.13 13.71 -2.70
C GLY A 202 2.41 15.20 -2.58
N GLY A 203 1.41 15.98 -2.16
CA GLY A 203 1.54 17.43 -1.99
C GLY A 203 0.50 18.28 -2.73
N PHE A 204 -0.27 17.70 -3.65
CA PHE A 204 -1.37 18.40 -4.35
C PHE A 204 -2.66 18.58 -3.53
N GLY A 205 -2.62 18.30 -2.22
CA GLY A 205 -3.83 18.02 -1.44
C GLY A 205 -3.86 18.62 -0.04
N GLY A 206 -3.04 19.63 0.24
CA GLY A 206 -3.69 20.78 0.83
C GLY A 206 -4.57 21.30 -0.29
N GLU A 207 -5.88 21.03 -0.26
CA GLU A 207 -6.76 22.15 -0.62
C GLU A 207 -6.14 23.33 0.13
N ALA A 208 -5.77 24.37 -0.61
CA ALA A 208 -5.63 25.65 0.04
C ALA A 208 -6.99 25.84 0.71
N ALA A 209 -7.10 25.41 1.97
CA ALA A 209 -8.08 25.92 2.90
C ALA A 209 -7.93 27.41 2.68
N ALA A 210 -8.94 27.98 2.02
CA ALA A 210 -8.88 29.30 1.45
C ALA A 210 -8.15 30.19 2.46
N ALA A 211 -7.04 30.80 2.02
CA ALA A 211 -6.28 31.74 2.82
C ALA A 211 -7.21 32.93 3.12
N GLY A 212 -8.04 32.78 4.14
CA GLY A 212 -9.21 33.63 4.38
C GLY A 212 -10.09 33.25 5.57
N GLY A 213 -9.86 32.10 6.22
CA GLY A 213 -10.43 31.84 7.54
C GLY A 213 -9.29 31.65 8.54
N GLU A 214 -9.15 32.56 9.52
CA GLU A 214 -8.47 32.20 10.76
C GLU A 214 -9.05 30.86 11.21
N ALA A 215 -8.21 29.81 11.24
CA ALA A 215 -8.59 28.59 11.93
C ALA A 215 -8.88 29.03 13.36
N LYS A 216 -10.17 29.11 13.72
CA LYS A 216 -10.57 29.41 15.10
C LYS A 216 -9.78 28.43 15.95
N GLY A 217 -8.85 28.95 16.75
CA GLY A 217 -8.06 28.15 17.65
C GLY A 217 -8.98 27.25 18.48
N PRO A 218 -8.48 26.12 19.01
CA PRO A 218 -9.29 25.12 19.68
C PRO A 218 -10.33 25.78 20.59
N GLN A 219 -11.61 25.64 20.23
CA GLN A 219 -12.71 26.23 20.99
C GLN A 219 -12.98 25.35 22.21
N GLY A 220 -12.50 25.77 23.38
CA GLY A 220 -12.78 25.13 24.67
C GLY A 220 -11.53 24.81 25.50
N SER A 221 -11.72 24.57 26.79
CA SER A 221 -10.69 24.06 27.69
C SER A 221 -10.68 22.53 27.66
N VAL A 222 -9.48 21.92 27.67
CA VAL A 222 -9.32 20.48 27.82
C VAL A 222 -9.76 20.08 29.23
N LYS A 223 -10.70 19.14 29.34
CA LYS A 223 -11.10 18.55 30.62
C LYS A 223 -10.32 17.26 30.84
N ALA A 224 -9.49 17.23 31.88
CA ALA A 224 -8.81 16.02 32.32
C ALA A 224 -9.67 15.28 33.35
N GLY A 225 -9.67 13.95 33.31
CA GLY A 225 -10.34 13.07 34.27
C GLY A 225 -9.46 11.87 34.59
N SER A 226 -9.76 11.19 35.71
CA SER A 226 -9.03 9.99 36.12
C SER A 226 -9.58 8.72 35.44
N ALA A 227 -8.82 7.63 35.47
CA ALA A 227 -9.28 6.34 34.95
C ALA A 227 -10.43 5.78 35.81
N GLU A 228 -10.40 6.07 37.11
CA GLU A 228 -11.43 5.69 38.07
C GLU A 228 -12.77 6.37 37.77
N ASP A 229 -12.74 7.66 37.42
CA ASP A 229 -13.95 8.40 37.01
C ASP A 229 -14.55 7.81 35.73
N ALA A 230 -13.69 7.48 34.75
CA ALA A 230 -14.12 6.85 33.50
C ALA A 230 -14.76 5.47 33.75
N ALA A 231 -14.15 4.65 34.61
CA ALA A 231 -14.68 3.34 34.99
C ALA A 231 -16.05 3.47 35.68
N TYR A 232 -16.21 4.43 36.58
CA TYR A 232 -17.48 4.68 37.25
C TYR A 232 -18.58 5.09 36.25
N ILE A 233 -18.27 5.97 35.30
CA ILE A 233 -19.21 6.41 34.26
C ILE A 233 -19.59 5.23 33.37
N MET A 234 -18.63 4.43 32.92
CA MET A 234 -18.88 3.28 32.03
C MET A 234 -19.70 2.19 32.72
N LYS A 235 -19.45 1.89 34.00
CA LYS A 235 -20.21 0.88 34.77
C LYS A 235 -21.68 1.26 34.95
N ASN A 236 -21.99 2.55 35.00
CA ASN A 236 -23.36 3.04 35.15
C ASN A 236 -24.04 3.36 33.79
N ALA A 237 -23.36 3.12 32.67
CA ALA A 237 -23.93 3.32 31.35
C ALA A 237 -24.78 2.11 30.92
N GLN A 238 -25.82 2.34 30.12
CA GLN A 238 -26.59 1.25 29.51
C GLN A 238 -25.88 0.65 28.30
N SER A 239 -25.14 1.47 27.56
CA SER A 239 -24.39 1.06 26.37
C SER A 239 -23.10 1.86 26.25
N VAL A 240 -22.04 1.18 25.81
CA VAL A 240 -20.71 1.74 25.59
C VAL A 240 -20.24 1.36 24.19
N ILE A 241 -19.88 2.36 23.38
CA ILE A 241 -19.26 2.14 22.07
C ILE A 241 -17.77 2.46 22.18
N VAL A 242 -16.94 1.45 21.92
CA VAL A 242 -15.50 1.57 21.89
C VAL A 242 -15.04 1.87 20.47
N VAL A 243 -14.29 2.96 20.29
CA VAL A 243 -13.73 3.36 18.99
C VAL A 243 -12.22 3.15 19.01
N PRO A 244 -11.72 1.96 18.63
CA PRO A 244 -10.29 1.68 18.66
C PRO A 244 -9.55 2.46 17.58
N GLY A 245 -8.33 2.89 17.90
CA GLY A 245 -7.44 3.60 16.98
C GLY A 245 -6.02 3.02 17.01
N TYR A 246 -5.14 3.57 16.17
CA TYR A 246 -3.75 3.08 16.06
C TYR A 246 -2.97 3.12 17.39
N GLY A 247 -3.33 4.03 18.31
CA GLY A 247 -2.73 4.08 19.65
C GLY A 247 -2.90 2.77 20.45
N MET A 248 -4.04 2.08 20.28
CA MET A 248 -4.28 0.77 20.89
C MET A 248 -3.27 -0.27 20.39
N ALA A 249 -3.02 -0.29 19.08
CA ALA A 249 -2.08 -1.23 18.46
C ALA A 249 -0.64 -0.98 18.93
N VAL A 250 -0.21 0.29 19.01
CA VAL A 250 1.14 0.65 19.47
C VAL A 250 1.34 0.28 20.94
N ALA A 251 0.30 0.46 21.76
CA ALA A 251 0.34 0.12 23.18
C ALA A 251 0.12 -1.37 23.48
N GLN A 252 -0.17 -2.21 22.47
CA GLN A 252 -0.56 -3.61 22.65
C GLN A 252 -1.75 -3.78 23.61
N ALA A 253 -2.70 -2.84 23.56
CA ALA A 253 -3.78 -2.75 24.53
C ALA A 253 -5.03 -3.58 24.16
N GLN A 254 -5.02 -4.33 23.05
CA GLN A 254 -6.19 -5.08 22.56
C GLN A 254 -6.69 -6.13 23.59
N HIS A 255 -5.80 -6.78 24.33
CA HIS A 255 -6.16 -7.76 25.37
C HIS A 255 -6.76 -7.07 26.60
N ALA A 256 -6.15 -5.98 27.07
CA ALA A 256 -6.67 -5.21 28.19
C ALA A 256 -8.04 -4.58 27.85
N LEU A 257 -8.21 -4.10 26.62
CA LEU A 257 -9.49 -3.60 26.13
C LEU A 257 -10.56 -4.69 26.14
N ARG A 258 -10.20 -5.90 25.71
CA ARG A 258 -11.10 -7.06 25.75
C ARG A 258 -11.53 -7.40 27.19
N GLU A 259 -10.57 -7.50 28.10
CA GLU A 259 -10.85 -7.80 29.52
C GLU A 259 -11.77 -6.74 30.15
N MET A 260 -11.52 -5.46 29.86
CA MET A 260 -12.39 -4.36 30.29
C MET A 260 -13.81 -4.50 29.73
N SER A 261 -13.94 -4.80 28.43
CA SER A 261 -15.24 -4.98 27.79
C SER A 261 -16.02 -6.17 28.38
N ASP A 262 -15.36 -7.28 28.69
CA ASP A 262 -16.01 -8.43 29.33
C ASP A 262 -16.47 -8.11 30.76
N ALA A 263 -15.66 -7.36 31.53
CA ALA A 263 -16.06 -6.90 32.86
C ALA A 263 -17.32 -6.01 32.81
N LEU A 264 -17.41 -5.10 31.83
CA LEU A 264 -18.58 -4.25 31.64
C LEU A 264 -19.82 -5.05 31.24
N LYS A 265 -19.68 -6.06 30.37
CA LYS A 265 -20.79 -6.95 30.00
C LYS A 265 -21.31 -7.75 31.19
N HIS A 266 -20.43 -8.17 32.11
CA HIS A 266 -20.84 -8.87 33.33
C HIS A 266 -21.70 -7.99 34.25
N GLU A 267 -21.48 -6.67 34.21
CA GLU A 267 -22.29 -5.67 34.90
C GLU A 267 -23.58 -5.29 34.12
N GLY A 268 -23.85 -5.93 32.99
CA GLY A 268 -25.06 -5.75 32.18
C GLY A 268 -25.01 -4.61 31.15
N VAL A 269 -23.82 -4.08 30.85
CA VAL A 269 -23.63 -3.01 29.87
C VAL A 269 -23.54 -3.58 28.44
N ASP A 270 -24.27 -3.01 27.47
CA ASP A 270 -24.15 -3.36 26.04
C ASP A 270 -22.89 -2.71 25.43
N VAL A 271 -21.85 -3.51 25.18
CA VAL A 271 -20.57 -3.03 24.64
C VAL A 271 -20.42 -3.40 23.17
N LYS A 272 -20.15 -2.39 22.33
CA LYS A 272 -19.92 -2.56 20.88
C LYS A 272 -18.64 -1.88 20.44
N TYR A 273 -18.04 -2.36 19.37
CA TYR A 273 -16.88 -1.74 18.73
C TYR A 273 -17.31 -1.02 17.46
N ALA A 274 -16.79 0.18 17.24
CA ALA A 274 -17.01 0.95 16.02
C ALA A 274 -15.66 1.22 15.36
N ILE A 275 -15.38 0.51 14.26
CA ILE A 275 -14.11 0.63 13.54
C ILE A 275 -14.26 1.58 12.38
N HIS A 276 -13.48 2.67 12.41
CA HIS A 276 -13.37 3.54 11.24
C HIS A 276 -12.60 2.80 10.11
N PRO A 277 -13.02 2.89 8.82
CA PRO A 277 -12.41 2.11 7.72
C PRO A 277 -10.90 2.29 7.53
N VAL A 278 -10.36 3.43 7.96
CA VAL A 278 -8.92 3.74 7.88
C VAL A 278 -8.22 3.75 9.24
N ALA A 279 -8.83 3.17 10.27
CA ALA A 279 -8.19 3.02 11.57
C ALA A 279 -6.99 2.06 11.49
N GLY A 280 -5.81 2.56 11.86
CA GLY A 280 -4.57 1.79 11.88
C GLY A 280 -3.64 2.11 10.72
N ARG A 281 -2.84 1.10 10.33
CA ARG A 281 -1.81 1.20 9.25
C ARG A 281 -2.00 0.23 8.09
N MET A 282 -3.12 -0.49 8.05
CA MET A 282 -3.53 -1.32 6.91
C MET A 282 -5.05 -1.46 6.90
N PRO A 283 -5.67 -1.78 5.76
CA PRO A 283 -7.09 -2.11 5.73
C PRO A 283 -7.41 -3.27 6.69
N GLY A 284 -8.44 -3.07 7.51
CA GLY A 284 -8.85 -4.07 8.49
C GLY A 284 -7.85 -4.30 9.63
N HIS A 285 -6.86 -3.43 9.84
CA HIS A 285 -5.86 -3.61 10.90
C HIS A 285 -6.53 -3.82 12.27
N MET A 286 -7.52 -3.00 12.63
CA MET A 286 -8.21 -3.14 13.91
C MET A 286 -9.02 -4.43 14.01
N ASN A 287 -9.67 -4.86 12.93
CA ASN A 287 -10.42 -6.13 12.91
C ASN A 287 -9.51 -7.32 13.23
N VAL A 288 -8.30 -7.33 12.67
CA VAL A 288 -7.32 -8.40 12.90
C VAL A 288 -6.83 -8.40 14.35
N LEU A 289 -6.53 -7.24 14.93
CA LEU A 289 -6.07 -7.15 16.33
C LEU A 289 -7.17 -7.49 17.34
N LEU A 290 -8.42 -7.11 17.06
CA LEU A 290 -9.55 -7.48 17.92
C LEU A 290 -9.84 -8.99 17.82
N ALA A 291 -9.73 -9.57 16.62
CA ALA A 291 -9.84 -11.01 16.43
C ALA A 291 -8.70 -11.77 17.14
N GLU A 292 -7.47 -11.24 17.14
CA GLU A 292 -6.35 -11.77 17.93
C GLU A 292 -6.64 -11.73 19.44
N ALA A 293 -7.33 -10.68 19.90
CA ALA A 293 -7.85 -10.59 21.27
C ALA A 293 -9.14 -11.41 21.50
N ASN A 294 -9.55 -12.25 20.54
CA ASN A 294 -10.75 -13.10 20.56
C ASN A 294 -12.09 -12.36 20.67
N VAL A 295 -12.17 -11.08 20.31
CA VAL A 295 -13.43 -10.31 20.26
C VAL A 295 -14.41 -10.94 19.25
N PRO A 296 -15.65 -11.26 19.65
CA PRO A 296 -16.67 -11.78 18.73
C PRO A 296 -16.98 -10.82 17.59
N TYR A 297 -17.11 -11.34 16.36
CA TYR A 297 -17.35 -10.51 15.18
C TYR A 297 -18.73 -9.84 15.13
N ASP A 298 -19.71 -10.37 15.86
CA ASP A 298 -21.04 -9.78 16.01
C ASP A 298 -21.04 -8.48 16.83
N GLU A 299 -19.95 -8.21 17.56
CA GLU A 299 -19.76 -7.00 18.35
C GLU A 299 -18.99 -5.91 17.61
N VAL A 300 -18.50 -6.18 16.39
CA VAL A 300 -17.53 -5.35 15.62
C VAL A 300 -18.12 -4.72 14.37
#